data_AF-A0A2G4YNH4-F1
#
_entry.id   AF-A0A2G4YNH4-F1
#
_cell.length_a   1.000
_cell.length_b   1.000
_cell.length_c   1.000
_cell.angle_alpha   90.00
_cell.angle_beta   90.00
_cell.angle_gamma   90.00
#
_symmetry.space_group_name_H-M   'P 1'
#
loop_
_entity.id
_entity.type
_entity.pdbx_description
1 polymer ?
#
loop_
_entity_poly.entity_id
_entity_poly.type
_entity_poly.pdbx_seq_one_letter_code
_entity_poly.pdbx_strand_id
1 'polypeptide(L)' 'MTNSYDIRTDTLCEGWVNCWHEGDELETFTTITEAQAAIDDYMADLRTNFEEGNREEFDEDHERVQLRIFHILTSEAVG' A
#
# COMPACT_ATOMS: atom_id res chain seq x y z
N MET A 1 -8.75 -20.48 -6.05
CA MET A 1 -8.05 -19.24 -6.45
C MET A 1 -9.03 -18.14 -6.21
N THR A 2 -8.70 -17.24 -5.31
CA THR A 2 -9.55 -16.13 -4.90
C THR A 2 -8.99 -14.86 -5.53
N ASN A 3 -9.87 -14.00 -6.01
CA ASN A 3 -9.47 -12.71 -6.53
C ASN A 3 -9.18 -11.80 -5.33
N SER A 4 -7.94 -11.34 -5.22
CA SER A 4 -7.49 -10.41 -4.19
C SER A 4 -6.79 -9.23 -4.83
N TYR A 5 -6.58 -8.18 -4.06
CA TYR A 5 -5.90 -6.97 -4.50
C TYR A 5 -4.75 -6.64 -3.55
N ASP A 6 -3.60 -6.26 -4.07
CA ASP A 6 -2.50 -5.72 -3.25
C ASP A 6 -2.15 -4.29 -3.69
N ILE A 7 -1.57 -3.54 -2.77
CA ILE A 7 -1.10 -2.18 -3.03
C ILE A 7 0.41 -2.24 -3.15
N ARG A 8 0.93 -1.69 -4.26
CA ARG A 8 2.36 -1.72 -4.54
C ARG A 8 2.92 -0.32 -4.72
N THR A 9 4.19 -0.17 -4.36
CA THR A 9 5.00 1.02 -4.65
C THR A 9 6.07 0.71 -5.69
N ASP A 10 6.36 1.67 -6.56
CA ASP A 10 7.44 1.56 -7.56
C ASP A 10 8.78 1.95 -6.92
N THR A 11 9.69 0.98 -6.84
CA THR A 11 11.05 1.18 -6.36
C THR A 11 12.03 1.19 -7.54
N LEU A 12 13.06 2.02 -7.45
CA LEU A 12 14.05 2.19 -8.53
C LEU A 12 14.74 0.87 -8.94
N CYS A 13 14.91 -0.07 -8.02
CA CYS A 13 15.68 -1.30 -8.24
C CYS A 13 14.81 -2.55 -8.39
N GLU A 14 13.66 -2.62 -7.71
CA GLU A 14 12.84 -3.83 -7.63
C GLU A 14 11.49 -3.68 -8.35
N GLY A 15 11.19 -2.48 -8.87
CA GLY A 15 9.92 -2.17 -9.52
C GLY A 15 8.77 -2.16 -8.51
N TRP A 16 7.59 -2.62 -8.95
CA TRP A 16 6.37 -2.64 -8.15
C TRP A 16 6.39 -3.76 -7.09
N VAL A 17 6.67 -3.37 -5.86
CA VAL A 17 6.70 -4.26 -4.68
C VAL A 17 5.52 -3.96 -3.76
N ASN A 18 4.92 -4.99 -3.17
CA ASN A 18 3.85 -4.79 -2.20
C ASN A 18 4.42 -4.10 -0.96
N CYS A 19 3.79 -3.00 -0.58
CA CYS A 19 4.23 -2.13 0.51
C CYS A 19 3.25 -2.12 1.69
N TRP A 20 2.16 -2.88 1.59
CA TRP A 20 1.15 -2.98 2.63
C TRP A 20 1.33 -4.27 3.43
N HIS A 21 1.43 -4.13 4.74
CA HIS A 21 1.72 -5.24 5.65
C HIS A 21 0.80 -5.20 6.87
N GLU A 22 0.28 -6.36 7.24
CA GLU A 22 -0.36 -6.59 8.55
C GLU A 22 0.63 -7.41 9.40
N GLY A 23 1.40 -6.73 10.25
CA GLY A 23 2.48 -7.37 10.99
C GLY A 23 3.64 -7.79 10.09
N ASP A 24 4.00 -9.08 10.11
CA ASP A 24 5.06 -9.66 9.28
C ASP A 24 4.58 -10.15 7.91
N GLU A 25 3.26 -10.11 7.63
CA GLU A 25 2.67 -10.64 6.41
C GLU A 25 2.22 -9.52 5.46
N LEU A 26 2.32 -9.78 4.15
CA LEU A 26 1.82 -8.87 3.13
C LEU A 26 0.29 -8.85 3.16
N GLU A 27 -0.27 -7.65 3.32
CA GLU A 27 -1.71 -7.49 3.34
C GLU A 27 -2.28 -7.55 1.91
N THR A 28 -3.47 -8.16 1.80
CA THR A 28 -4.24 -8.22 0.56
C THR A 28 -5.71 -7.95 0.86
N PHE A 29 -6.38 -7.28 -0.07
CA PHE A 29 -7.77 -6.85 0.05
C PHE A 29 -8.67 -7.74 -0.79
N THR A 30 -9.92 -7.92 -0.35
CA THR A 30 -10.91 -8.73 -1.10
C THR A 30 -11.49 -7.93 -2.26
N THR A 31 -11.59 -6.60 -2.12
CA THR A 31 -12.15 -5.71 -3.14
C THR A 31 -11.22 -4.54 -3.45
N ILE A 32 -11.35 -4.01 -4.67
CA ILE A 32 -10.64 -2.79 -5.08
C ILE A 32 -11.03 -1.57 -4.23
N THR A 33 -12.29 -1.53 -3.75
CA THR A 33 -12.78 -0.45 -2.90
C THR A 33 -12.09 -0.43 -1.55
N GLU A 34 -11.85 -1.60 -0.94
CA GLU A 34 -11.09 -1.71 0.31
C GLU A 34 -9.64 -1.28 0.12
N ALA A 35 -8.99 -1.74 -0.95
CA ALA A 35 -7.63 -1.33 -1.28
C ALA A 35 -7.54 0.19 -1.52
N GLN A 36 -8.53 0.77 -2.21
CA GLN A 36 -8.59 2.21 -2.45
C GLN A 36 -8.79 2.99 -1.14
N ALA A 37 -9.69 2.54 -0.27
CA ALA A 37 -9.91 3.16 1.04
C ALA A 37 -8.64 3.15 1.90
N ALA A 38 -7.86 2.06 1.87
CA ALA A 38 -6.57 1.99 2.57
C ALA A 38 -5.55 3.01 2.03
N ILE A 39 -5.48 3.20 0.71
CA ILE A 39 -4.65 4.24 0.09
C ILE A 39 -5.11 5.64 0.55
N ASP A 40 -6.41 5.90 0.52
CA ASP A 40 -6.97 7.20 0.87
C ASP A 40 -6.74 7.56 2.36
N ASP A 41 -6.85 6.57 3.25
CA ASP A 41 -6.58 6.70 4.69
C ASP A 41 -5.11 7.03 4.94
N TYR A 42 -4.20 6.22 4.39
CA TYR A 42 -2.75 6.47 4.47
C TYR A 42 -2.35 7.84 3.94
N MET A 43 -2.93 8.27 2.82
CA MET A 43 -2.67 9.60 2.25
C MET A 43 -3.24 10.73 3.11
N ALA A 44 -4.32 10.49 3.85
CA ALA A 44 -4.88 11.45 4.80
C ALA A 44 -4.00 11.58 6.06
N ASP A 45 -3.47 10.47 6.58
CA ASP A 45 -2.50 10.47 7.68
C ASP A 45 -1.21 11.18 7.27
N LEU A 46 -0.65 10.85 6.10
CA LEU A 46 0.51 11.56 5.55
C LEU A 46 0.26 13.07 5.47
N ARG A 47 -0.90 13.48 4.94
CA ARG A 47 -1.24 14.90 4.86
C ARG A 47 -1.30 15.55 6.23
N THR A 48 -1.92 14.89 7.20
CA THR A 48 -2.03 15.38 8.58
C THR A 48 -0.63 15.54 9.19
N ASN A 49 0.22 14.53 9.08
CA ASN A 49 1.62 14.58 9.54
C ASN A 49 2.42 15.73 8.88
N PHE A 50 2.21 15.96 7.58
CA PHE A 50 2.82 17.08 6.86
C PHE A 50 2.36 18.43 7.39
N GLU A 51 1.06 18.60 7.62
CA GLU A 51 0.46 19.83 8.16
C GLU A 51 0.90 20.12 9.59
N GLU A 52 1.09 19.09 10.42
CA GLU A 52 1.61 19.20 11.78
C GLU A 52 3.12 19.46 11.85
N GLY A 53 3.82 19.44 10.70
CA GLY A 53 5.25 19.69 10.62
C GLY A 53 6.12 18.50 11.03
N ASN A 54 5.51 17.31 11.21
CA ASN A 54 6.20 16.05 11.45
C ASN A 54 6.83 15.53 10.15
N ARG A 55 7.82 16.26 9.66
CA ARG A 55 8.52 15.95 8.40
C ARG A 55 9.46 14.74 8.50
N GLU A 56 9.62 14.12 9.66
CA GLU A 56 10.45 12.91 9.81
C GLU A 56 9.92 11.72 8.98
N GLU A 57 8.62 11.67 8.68
CA GLU A 57 8.05 10.67 7.75
C GLU A 57 7.93 11.19 6.31
N PHE A 58 8.20 12.47 6.09
CA PHE A 58 8.26 13.12 4.79
C PHE A 58 9.73 13.26 4.35
N ASP A 59 10.39 12.12 4.16
CA ASP A 59 11.64 12.11 3.40
C ASP A 59 11.36 12.57 1.95
N GLU A 60 12.30 13.25 1.28
CA GLU A 60 12.15 13.75 -0.11
C GLU A 60 11.74 12.65 -1.12
N ASP A 61 11.91 11.37 -0.76
CA ASP A 61 11.49 10.20 -1.53
C ASP A 61 9.97 9.90 -1.40
N HIS A 62 9.34 10.24 -0.27
CA HIS A 62 7.91 10.01 -0.02
C HIS A 62 6.99 10.90 -0.89
N GLU A 63 7.46 12.08 -1.32
CA GLU A 63 6.72 12.95 -2.24
C GLU A 63 6.53 12.32 -3.63
N ARG A 64 7.23 11.22 -3.95
CA ARG A 64 7.17 10.54 -5.25
C ARG A 64 6.66 9.11 -5.19
N VAL A 65 6.21 8.63 -4.03
CA VAL A 65 5.67 7.28 -3.88
C VAL A 65 4.46 7.13 -4.80
N GLN A 66 4.63 6.32 -5.85
CA GLN A 66 3.52 5.94 -6.71
C GLN A 66 2.89 4.69 -6.10
N LEU A 67 1.70 4.83 -5.52
CA LEU A 67 0.90 3.68 -5.09
C LEU A 67 -0.03 3.24 -6.22
N ARG A 68 -0.11 1.94 -6.47
CA ARG A 68 -1.09 1.34 -7.39
C ARG A 68 -1.67 0.06 -6.83
N ILE A 69 -2.94 -0.16 -7.15
CA ILE A 69 -3.65 -1.39 -6.84
C ILE A 69 -3.43 -2.40 -7.97
N PHE A 70 -3.00 -3.60 -7.61
CA PHE A 70 -2.83 -4.72 -8.52
C PHE A 70 -3.83 -5.82 -8.18
N HIS A 71 -4.36 -6.47 -9.23
CA HIS A 71 -5.18 -7.66 -9.06
C HIS A 71 -4.28 -8.88 -9.00
N ILE A 72 -4.42 -9.69 -7.96
CA ILE A 72 -3.68 -10.93 -7.77
C ILE A 72 -4.64 -12.10 -7.57
N LEU A 73 -4.20 -13.28 -8.00
CA LEU A 73 -4.90 -14.53 -7.74
C LEU A 73 -4.20 -15.22 -6.57
N THR A 74 -4.86 -15.24 -5.42
CA THR A 74 -4.34 -15.96 -4.26
C THR A 74 -4.85 -17.39 -4.29
N SER A 75 -3.96 -18.36 -4.15
CA SER A 75 -4.38 -19.72 -3.81
C SER A 75 -4.65 -19.73 -2.32
N GLU A 76 -5.92 -19.84 -1.91
CA GLU A 76 -6.26 -20.21 -0.54
C GLU A 76 -5.47 -21.46 -0.19
N ALA A 77 -4.43 -21.30 0.63
CA ALA A 77 -3.77 -22.43 1.26
C ALA A 77 -4.81 -23.02 2.21
N VAL A 78 -5.33 -24.18 1.81
CA VAL A 78 -6.23 -25.01 2.58
C VAL A 78 -5.69 -25.14 4.01
N GLY A 79 -6.42 -24.55 4.97
CA GLY A 79 -6.32 -24.84 6.38
C GLY A 79 -7.47 -25.73 6.80
#